data_AF-A0A2W4NLE2-F1
#
_entry.id   AF-A0A2W4NLE2-F1
#
_cell.length_a   1.000
_cell.length_b   1.000
_cell.length_c   1.000
_cell.angle_alpha   90.00
_cell.angle_beta   90.00
_cell.angle_gamma   90.00
#
_symmetry.space_group_name_H-M   'P 1'
#
loop_
_entity.id
_entity.type
_entity.pdbx_description
1 polymer ?
#
loop_
_entity_poly.entity_id
_entity_poly.type
_entity_poly.pdbx_seq_one_letter_code
_entity_poly.pdbx_strand_id
1 'polypeptide(L)'
;RTGTGDIRLDVGRNLVLADNSSVIYTAGAKTAPRAGFDLTSSRGLPLGEFATLGGDIVIDAGGDIRAPVLRQSASAWLFRYGETDWNGSATNSAVAQQTSWSVVYKNFESGIGTLGGGDVQVRAGRDIEHLSIALPTTGHLTTPVGQSARAADLEIRGGGNLELDAGRDLLGGSFLLGRGQAVLTAGRDVVPSDTLVPLRSTAATANTTTPRTLGAMFGLMDATVEVVAGGHVEIEGLYDPMLQGQVCENLSSAACFGPSFRGSSFHGYSARAAFEGTALGGRLTWRNEPYSSLDVTLGSGAYEVKLNQPPVNNLYERITDLYRWAPGTLKLTSMAADVEMRPGLTNQLVLAPSEVGTFEVLARGDVRIGYSSGTNTGLLMVDMAPEYRRGALHPFGVLVNRQNANTSTHYADTQHIHSAANNFSRGFELYRANDPDPVRIYALEGSVCQANLSEVCTAGIGEQFLIQVPKALDLYAGMRVSNGSIRAQHNDAANVTRIVSAGDINDVFLSVAGGGAVIMEAGRHISFNTGGGVGAVGDTPDGAGGTHLALPRDRAASLHLLAGASEGVDYEGFAQVYLDPDNAAGVVRTYRPELAAFMAE
;
A
#
# COMPACT_ATOMS: atom_id res chain seq x y z
N ARG A 1 29.97 -6.71 -13.49
CA ARG A 1 29.67 -5.31 -13.15
C ARG A 1 30.37 -4.36 -14.10
N THR A 2 29.81 -3.19 -14.34
CA THR A 2 30.39 -2.10 -15.15
C THR A 2 30.12 -0.75 -14.48
N GLY A 3 30.77 0.31 -14.95
CA GLY A 3 30.46 1.69 -14.56
C GLY A 3 29.22 2.17 -15.31
N THR A 4 29.44 2.93 -16.38
CA THR A 4 28.39 3.54 -17.22
C THR A 4 28.01 2.71 -18.45
N GLY A 5 28.62 1.54 -18.66
CA GLY A 5 28.33 0.70 -19.83
C GLY A 5 27.08 -0.16 -19.62
N ASP A 6 26.58 -0.71 -20.71
CA ASP A 6 25.49 -1.68 -20.67
C ASP A 6 26.02 -3.10 -20.42
N ILE A 7 25.15 -3.98 -19.93
CA ILE A 7 25.42 -5.41 -19.80
C ILE A 7 24.39 -6.18 -20.62
N ARG A 8 24.86 -7.02 -21.55
CA ARG A 8 24.03 -8.00 -22.25
C ARG A 8 24.50 -9.42 -21.95
N LEU A 9 23.59 -10.31 -21.56
CA LEU A 9 23.84 -11.72 -21.31
C LEU A 9 22.88 -12.58 -22.12
N ASP A 10 23.43 -13.37 -23.05
CA ASP A 10 22.69 -14.35 -23.84
C ASP A 10 23.08 -15.76 -23.39
N VAL A 11 22.15 -16.53 -22.81
CA VAL A 11 22.41 -17.83 -22.21
C VAL A 11 21.58 -18.91 -22.90
N GLY A 12 22.22 -19.88 -23.55
CA GLY A 12 21.50 -20.91 -24.32
C GLY A 12 20.67 -21.91 -23.49
N ARG A 13 20.87 -21.96 -22.16
CA ARG A 13 20.11 -22.80 -21.22
C ARG A 13 19.75 -21.95 -19.99
N ASN A 14 20.26 -22.33 -18.82
CA ASN A 14 19.89 -21.70 -17.56
C ASN A 14 20.95 -20.68 -17.14
N LEU A 15 20.51 -19.52 -16.64
CA LEU A 15 21.34 -18.62 -15.86
C LEU A 15 21.18 -18.96 -14.37
N VAL A 16 22.29 -19.18 -13.67
CA VAL A 16 22.27 -19.51 -12.24
C VAL A 16 23.15 -18.51 -11.48
N LEU A 17 22.53 -17.76 -10.57
CA LEU A 17 23.24 -17.04 -9.52
C LEU A 17 23.46 -18.03 -8.38
N ALA A 18 24.71 -18.39 -8.10
CA ALA A 18 25.03 -19.53 -7.25
C ALA A 18 24.80 -19.26 -5.75
N ASP A 19 24.95 -18.00 -5.33
CA ASP A 19 24.78 -17.54 -3.97
C ASP A 19 24.44 -16.03 -3.94
N ASN A 20 24.17 -15.47 -2.76
CA ASN A 20 23.79 -14.05 -2.61
C ASN A 20 24.91 -13.07 -3.04
N SER A 21 26.17 -13.52 -3.11
CA SER A 21 27.28 -12.68 -3.59
C SER A 21 27.39 -12.63 -5.12
N SER A 22 26.59 -13.44 -5.84
CA SER A 22 26.52 -13.45 -7.30
C SER A 22 25.76 -12.22 -7.82
N VAL A 23 26.48 -11.18 -8.24
CA VAL A 23 25.88 -9.89 -8.64
C VAL A 23 26.17 -9.45 -10.07
N ILE A 24 25.15 -8.89 -10.72
CA ILE A 24 25.21 -8.30 -12.07
C ILE A 24 24.68 -6.87 -11.98
N TYR A 25 25.55 -5.86 -12.01
CA TYR A 25 25.09 -4.49 -11.87
C TYR A 25 25.88 -3.46 -12.68
N THR A 26 25.22 -2.35 -13.01
CA THR A 26 25.82 -1.11 -13.52
C THR A 26 25.92 -0.10 -12.38
N ALA A 27 27.11 0.44 -12.14
CA ALA A 27 27.38 1.37 -11.03
C ALA A 27 27.13 2.83 -11.42
N GLY A 28 27.13 3.14 -12.71
CA GLY A 28 27.15 4.52 -13.21
C GLY A 28 28.47 5.25 -12.96
N ALA A 29 28.42 6.56 -13.18
CA ALA A 29 29.47 7.53 -12.93
C ALA A 29 29.28 8.20 -11.57
N LYS A 30 30.37 8.33 -10.82
CA LYS A 30 30.41 9.16 -9.62
C LYS A 30 30.06 10.60 -9.98
N THR A 31 29.01 11.11 -9.35
CA THR A 31 28.50 12.46 -9.60
C THR A 31 28.51 13.24 -8.30
N ALA A 32 29.02 14.47 -8.34
CA ALA A 32 29.01 15.33 -7.16
C ALA A 32 27.55 15.62 -6.73
N PRO A 33 27.27 15.65 -5.42
CA PRO A 33 26.02 16.22 -4.91
C PRO A 33 25.88 17.69 -5.34
N ARG A 34 24.64 18.18 -5.43
CA ARG A 34 24.38 19.60 -5.72
C ARG A 34 24.94 20.49 -4.64
N ALA A 35 25.43 21.66 -5.05
CA ALA A 35 25.94 22.68 -4.14
C ALA A 35 24.90 23.01 -3.07
N GLY A 36 25.33 23.04 -1.80
CA GLY A 36 24.46 23.23 -0.64
C GLY A 36 24.19 21.95 0.15
N PHE A 37 24.48 20.76 -0.39
CA PHE A 37 24.53 19.54 0.41
C PHE A 37 25.79 19.52 1.27
N ASP A 38 25.61 19.54 2.58
CA ASP A 38 26.67 19.57 3.57
C ASP A 38 27.07 18.14 3.97
N LEU A 39 28.17 17.67 3.39
CA LEU A 39 28.77 16.37 3.74
C LEU A 39 29.23 16.29 5.20
N THR A 40 29.39 17.43 5.89
CA THR A 40 29.75 17.45 7.31
C THR A 40 28.57 17.15 8.24
N SER A 41 27.33 17.29 7.76
CA SER A 41 26.12 16.84 8.48
C SER A 41 26.06 15.31 8.65
N SER A 42 26.88 14.57 7.90
CA SER A 42 27.04 13.12 7.97
C SER A 42 28.42 12.71 8.51
N ARG A 43 29.17 13.63 9.12
CA ARG A 43 30.57 13.41 9.52
C ARG A 43 30.70 12.27 10.53
N GLY A 44 31.44 11.23 10.16
CA GLY A 44 31.62 10.01 10.96
C GLY A 44 30.61 8.90 10.65
N LEU A 45 29.63 9.15 9.78
CA LEU A 45 28.69 8.16 9.26
C LEU A 45 29.16 7.67 7.88
N PRO A 46 29.03 6.37 7.56
CA PRO A 46 29.35 5.88 6.23
C PRO A 46 28.36 6.46 5.20
N LEU A 47 28.86 7.27 4.25
CA LEU A 47 28.03 7.79 3.16
C LEU A 47 28.32 6.99 1.88
N GLY A 48 27.26 6.68 1.14
CA GLY A 48 27.35 6.05 -0.17
C GLY A 48 27.63 7.03 -1.30
N GLU A 49 27.51 6.55 -2.52
CA GLU A 49 27.67 7.33 -3.74
C GLU A 49 26.30 7.74 -4.33
N PHE A 50 26.27 8.92 -4.97
CA PHE A 50 25.10 9.47 -5.68
C PHE A 50 25.31 9.36 -7.19
N ALA A 51 25.51 8.13 -7.67
CA ALA A 51 25.89 7.89 -9.06
C ALA A 51 24.77 8.23 -10.04
N THR A 52 25.17 8.58 -11.27
CA THR A 52 24.27 8.81 -12.43
C THR A 52 24.81 8.06 -13.64
N LEU A 53 24.10 8.07 -14.76
CA LEU A 53 24.58 7.50 -16.03
C LEU A 53 24.95 6.00 -15.92
N GLY A 54 24.22 5.22 -15.13
CA GLY A 54 24.30 3.76 -15.23
C GLY A 54 23.75 3.29 -16.58
N GLY A 55 24.31 2.19 -17.08
CA GLY A 55 23.85 1.56 -18.31
C GLY A 55 22.75 0.53 -18.06
N ASP A 56 22.16 0.06 -19.15
CA ASP A 56 21.06 -0.89 -19.15
C ASP A 56 21.55 -2.33 -18.97
N ILE A 57 20.68 -3.22 -18.49
CA ILE A 57 20.96 -4.65 -18.35
C ILE A 57 19.93 -5.44 -19.13
N VAL A 58 20.38 -6.27 -20.07
CA VAL A 58 19.54 -7.20 -20.83
C VAL A 58 20.01 -8.63 -20.59
N ILE A 59 19.09 -9.50 -20.16
CA ILE A 59 19.34 -10.93 -19.91
C ILE A 59 18.33 -11.76 -20.68
N ASP A 60 18.82 -12.61 -21.58
CA ASP A 60 18.01 -13.57 -22.32
C ASP A 60 18.52 -14.99 -22.02
N ALA A 61 17.70 -15.79 -21.32
CA ALA A 61 17.99 -17.20 -21.00
C ALA A 61 17.03 -18.14 -21.73
N GLY A 62 17.56 -19.11 -22.48
CA GLY A 62 16.75 -20.10 -23.21
C GLY A 62 16.02 -21.10 -22.32
N GLY A 63 16.42 -21.23 -21.05
CA GLY A 63 15.80 -22.07 -20.02
C GLY A 63 15.38 -21.26 -18.81
N ASP A 64 15.77 -21.72 -17.62
CA ASP A 64 15.39 -21.10 -16.34
C ASP A 64 16.40 -20.02 -15.92
N ILE A 65 15.96 -19.02 -15.15
CA ILE A 65 16.83 -18.14 -14.36
C ILE A 65 16.62 -18.48 -12.89
N ARG A 66 17.69 -18.85 -12.19
CA ARG A 66 17.62 -19.26 -10.78
C ARG A 66 18.57 -18.46 -9.92
N ALA A 67 18.07 -17.97 -8.80
CA ALA A 67 18.83 -17.31 -7.75
C ALA A 67 18.55 -17.99 -6.40
N PRO A 68 19.42 -17.82 -5.40
CA PRO A 68 19.05 -18.16 -4.03
C PRO A 68 17.99 -17.19 -3.51
N VAL A 69 17.24 -17.61 -2.48
CA VAL A 69 16.44 -16.66 -1.68
C VAL A 69 17.35 -15.53 -1.20
N LEU A 70 16.91 -14.30 -1.47
CA LEU A 70 17.59 -13.09 -1.06
C LEU A 70 17.79 -13.08 0.46
N ARG A 71 19.00 -12.74 0.93
CA ARG A 71 19.33 -12.61 2.37
C ARG A 71 19.70 -11.20 2.80
N GLN A 72 19.39 -10.23 1.94
CA GLN A 72 19.77 -8.83 2.10
C GLN A 72 18.60 -7.92 1.73
N SER A 73 18.42 -6.81 2.45
CA SER A 73 17.43 -5.80 2.10
C SER A 73 18.07 -4.55 1.49
N ALA A 74 17.23 -3.65 0.99
CA ALA A 74 17.67 -2.35 0.48
C ALA A 74 18.47 -1.56 1.52
N SER A 75 18.05 -1.57 2.78
CA SER A 75 18.74 -0.87 3.87
C SER A 75 20.19 -1.33 4.11
N ALA A 76 20.61 -2.47 3.56
CA ALA A 76 21.99 -2.95 3.68
C ALA A 76 22.97 -2.24 2.74
N TRP A 77 22.49 -1.61 1.67
CA TRP A 77 23.32 -0.94 0.67
C TRP A 77 22.77 0.42 0.21
N LEU A 78 21.50 0.74 0.48
CA LEU A 78 20.89 2.05 0.22
C LEU A 78 20.80 2.82 1.55
N PHE A 79 21.93 3.42 1.93
CA PHE A 79 22.05 4.09 3.22
C PHE A 79 21.34 5.42 3.20
N ARG A 80 20.66 5.74 4.30
CA ARG A 80 19.92 6.98 4.43
C ARG A 80 20.10 7.68 5.76
N TYR A 81 19.94 8.99 5.73
CA TYR A 81 20.11 9.94 6.83
C TYR A 81 19.11 11.08 6.70
N GLY A 82 18.85 11.79 7.79
CA GLY A 82 17.93 12.92 7.81
C GLY A 82 17.12 12.96 9.10
N GLU A 83 16.90 14.17 9.59
CA GLU A 83 16.09 14.43 10.78
C GLU A 83 15.44 15.81 10.62
N THR A 84 14.22 15.94 11.11
CA THR A 84 13.49 17.20 11.15
C THR A 84 13.15 17.54 12.59
N ASP A 85 13.34 18.79 12.97
CA ASP A 85 12.83 19.33 14.24
C ASP A 85 11.32 19.53 14.12
N TRP A 86 10.58 18.42 14.14
CA TRP A 86 9.14 18.40 13.92
C TRP A 86 8.39 18.91 15.15
N ASN A 87 7.55 19.91 14.94
CA ASN A 87 6.69 20.51 15.97
C ASN A 87 5.20 20.34 15.64
N GLY A 88 4.84 19.33 14.83
CA GLY A 88 3.47 19.13 14.40
C GLY A 88 3.01 20.04 13.26
N SER A 89 3.87 20.90 12.73
CA SER A 89 3.54 21.80 11.62
C SER A 89 4.54 21.65 10.48
N ALA A 90 4.06 21.25 9.30
CA ALA A 90 4.91 21.11 8.11
C ALA A 90 5.58 22.43 7.71
N THR A 91 4.90 23.57 7.90
CA THR A 91 5.43 24.89 7.53
C THR A 91 6.46 25.43 8.51
N ASN A 92 6.38 25.02 9.78
CA ASN A 92 7.19 25.56 10.88
C ASN A 92 8.24 24.58 11.41
N SER A 93 8.45 23.45 10.74
CA SER A 93 9.48 22.47 11.09
C SER A 93 10.77 22.76 10.32
N ALA A 94 11.90 22.70 11.01
CA ALA A 94 13.22 22.99 10.44
C ALA A 94 14.02 21.70 10.16
N VAL A 95 14.90 21.75 9.17
CA VAL A 95 15.87 20.69 8.91
C VAL A 95 16.84 20.59 10.10
N ALA A 96 16.86 19.46 10.78
CA ALA A 96 17.82 19.16 11.85
C ALA A 96 19.06 18.45 11.30
N GLN A 97 18.85 17.57 10.31
CA GLN A 97 19.88 16.94 9.50
C GLN A 97 19.37 16.84 8.06
N GLN A 98 20.18 17.26 7.09
CA GLN A 98 19.82 17.17 5.67
C GLN A 98 19.54 15.71 5.28
N THR A 99 18.38 15.50 4.67
CA THR A 99 18.00 14.19 4.15
C THR A 99 18.96 13.73 3.07
N SER A 100 19.34 12.46 3.10
CA SER A 100 20.03 11.82 1.98
C SER A 100 19.77 10.33 1.93
N TRP A 101 19.84 9.74 0.73
CA TRP A 101 19.94 8.30 0.52
C TRP A 101 20.88 7.99 -0.65
N SER A 102 21.78 7.02 -0.45
CA SER A 102 22.96 6.81 -1.30
C SER A 102 23.40 5.36 -1.34
N VAL A 103 24.08 4.93 -2.40
CA VAL A 103 24.47 3.53 -2.61
C VAL A 103 25.85 3.23 -2.04
N VAL A 104 25.93 2.26 -1.13
CA VAL A 104 27.15 1.69 -0.57
C VAL A 104 27.49 0.42 -1.35
N TYR A 105 28.21 0.59 -2.47
CA TYR A 105 28.48 -0.50 -3.43
C TYR A 105 29.14 -1.75 -2.83
N LYS A 106 29.99 -1.58 -1.81
CA LYS A 106 30.67 -2.71 -1.16
C LYS A 106 29.70 -3.70 -0.49
N ASN A 107 28.47 -3.26 -0.22
CA ASN A 107 27.46 -4.08 0.43
C ASN A 107 26.46 -4.65 -0.58
N PHE A 108 26.48 -4.29 -1.86
CA PHE A 108 25.44 -4.74 -2.79
C PHE A 108 25.59 -6.24 -3.11
N GLU A 109 24.63 -7.04 -2.62
CA GLU A 109 24.50 -8.50 -2.78
C GLU A 109 23.06 -8.88 -3.16
N SER A 110 22.36 -8.00 -3.88
CA SER A 110 20.93 -8.13 -4.20
C SER A 110 20.66 -8.62 -5.63
N GLY A 111 21.52 -9.47 -6.17
CA GLY A 111 21.38 -10.03 -7.52
C GLY A 111 21.69 -9.01 -8.63
N ILE A 112 20.65 -8.46 -9.25
CA ILE A 112 20.77 -7.56 -10.41
C ILE A 112 20.51 -6.11 -9.99
N GLY A 113 21.21 -5.12 -10.56
CA GLY A 113 20.80 -3.73 -10.37
C GLY A 113 21.42 -2.66 -11.27
N THR A 114 20.67 -1.58 -11.48
CA THR A 114 21.10 -0.39 -12.22
C THR A 114 21.25 0.78 -11.23
N LEU A 115 22.37 0.78 -10.52
CA LEU A 115 22.55 1.55 -9.28
C LEU A 115 22.88 3.04 -9.52
N GLY A 116 23.21 3.41 -10.76
CA GLY A 116 23.36 4.79 -11.22
C GLY A 116 22.25 5.25 -12.17
N GLY A 117 21.14 4.50 -12.22
CA GLY A 117 20.12 4.60 -13.27
C GLY A 117 20.33 3.62 -14.42
N GLY A 118 19.31 3.42 -15.24
CA GLY A 118 19.28 2.48 -16.37
C GLY A 118 18.17 1.44 -16.23
N ASP A 119 17.75 0.86 -17.34
CA ASP A 119 16.63 -0.08 -17.43
C ASP A 119 17.13 -1.54 -17.34
N VAL A 120 16.24 -2.43 -16.91
CA VAL A 120 16.52 -3.87 -16.81
C VAL A 120 15.48 -4.64 -17.60
N GLN A 121 15.94 -5.50 -18.51
CA GLN A 121 15.12 -6.44 -19.26
C GLN A 121 15.59 -7.87 -18.98
N VAL A 122 14.67 -8.74 -18.56
CA VAL A 122 14.96 -10.14 -18.23
C VAL A 122 13.96 -11.04 -18.94
N ARG A 123 14.44 -12.03 -19.69
CA ARG A 123 13.63 -13.08 -20.30
C ARG A 123 14.15 -14.46 -19.96
N ALA A 124 13.26 -15.34 -19.51
CA ALA A 124 13.52 -16.76 -19.33
C ALA A 124 12.58 -17.57 -20.22
N GLY A 125 13.10 -18.53 -20.99
CA GLY A 125 12.27 -19.44 -21.79
C GLY A 125 11.35 -20.33 -20.96
N ARG A 126 11.59 -20.42 -19.64
CA ARG A 126 10.82 -21.21 -18.69
C ARG A 126 10.59 -20.43 -17.39
N ASP A 127 11.21 -20.84 -16.28
CA ASP A 127 10.92 -20.28 -14.96
C ASP A 127 11.95 -19.22 -14.55
N ILE A 128 11.49 -18.25 -13.77
CA ILE A 128 12.35 -17.32 -13.01
C ILE A 128 12.12 -17.60 -11.53
N GLU A 129 13.17 -17.97 -10.80
CA GLU A 129 13.09 -18.35 -9.39
C GLU A 129 13.98 -17.46 -8.51
N HIS A 130 13.37 -16.84 -7.49
CA HIS A 130 14.00 -15.99 -6.46
C HIS A 130 14.83 -14.81 -6.96
N LEU A 131 14.65 -14.39 -8.21
CA LEU A 131 15.45 -13.31 -8.78
C LEU A 131 15.22 -12.00 -7.99
N SER A 132 16.32 -11.32 -7.68
CA SER A 132 16.32 -10.01 -7.04
C SER A 132 16.82 -8.96 -8.02
N ILE A 133 16.08 -7.86 -8.18
CA ILE A 133 16.41 -6.75 -9.06
C ILE A 133 16.22 -5.43 -8.32
N ALA A 134 17.22 -4.55 -8.39
CA ALA A 134 17.20 -3.24 -7.75
C ALA A 134 17.45 -2.09 -8.75
N LEU A 135 16.47 -1.21 -8.89
CA LEU A 135 16.53 0.03 -9.67
C LEU A 135 16.33 1.24 -8.73
N PRO A 136 17.27 1.51 -7.82
CA PRO A 136 17.09 2.53 -6.79
C PRO A 136 17.16 3.95 -7.36
N THR A 137 16.66 4.90 -6.59
CA THR A 137 17.10 6.29 -6.71
C THR A 137 18.14 6.59 -5.65
N THR A 138 18.91 7.65 -5.86
CA THR A 138 19.66 8.33 -4.80
C THR A 138 19.16 9.77 -4.70
N GLY A 139 19.31 10.40 -3.54
CA GLY A 139 18.83 11.76 -3.37
C GLY A 139 19.37 12.45 -2.14
N HIS A 140 19.32 13.77 -2.15
CA HIS A 140 19.79 14.61 -1.05
C HIS A 140 19.09 15.97 -1.03
N LEU A 141 18.97 16.54 0.17
CA LEU A 141 18.37 17.85 0.41
C LEU A 141 19.46 18.91 0.59
N THR A 142 19.35 20.03 -0.13
CA THR A 142 20.31 21.16 -0.01
C THR A 142 19.85 22.28 0.91
N THR A 143 18.65 22.20 1.50
CA THR A 143 18.18 23.17 2.48
C THR A 143 19.13 23.18 3.69
N PRO A 144 19.66 24.33 4.13
CA PRO A 144 20.53 24.40 5.30
C PRO A 144 19.85 23.94 6.60
N VAL A 145 20.63 23.39 7.53
CA VAL A 145 20.17 23.08 8.89
C VAL A 145 19.62 24.34 9.55
N GLY A 146 18.49 24.21 10.25
CA GLY A 146 17.77 25.31 10.91
C GLY A 146 16.83 26.10 9.99
N GLN A 147 16.67 25.71 8.72
CA GLN A 147 15.72 26.31 7.78
C GLN A 147 14.57 25.35 7.45
N SER A 148 13.42 25.87 7.03
CA SER A 148 12.30 25.05 6.53
C SER A 148 12.65 24.43 5.18
N ALA A 149 12.45 23.12 5.06
CA ALA A 149 12.71 22.35 3.84
C ALA A 149 11.88 22.87 2.66
N ARG A 150 12.48 22.88 1.46
CA ARG A 150 11.80 23.28 0.22
C ARG A 150 11.90 22.18 -0.82
N ALA A 151 10.81 21.94 -1.55
CA ALA A 151 10.79 20.95 -2.62
C ALA A 151 11.88 21.20 -3.68
N ALA A 152 12.16 22.47 -4.01
CA ALA A 152 13.19 22.84 -4.99
C ALA A 152 14.64 22.54 -4.56
N ASP A 153 14.85 22.28 -3.26
CA ASP A 153 16.15 21.94 -2.69
C ASP A 153 16.38 20.42 -2.63
N LEU A 154 15.36 19.60 -2.91
CA LEU A 154 15.48 18.15 -2.95
C LEU A 154 15.90 17.69 -4.34
N GLU A 155 17.07 17.06 -4.42
CA GLU A 155 17.55 16.44 -5.66
C GLU A 155 17.39 14.92 -5.59
N ILE A 156 16.79 14.33 -6.63
CA ILE A 156 16.61 12.88 -6.76
C ILE A 156 17.10 12.44 -8.15
N ARG A 157 17.95 11.42 -8.18
CA ARG A 157 18.61 10.88 -9.38
C ARG A 157 18.43 9.36 -9.47
N GLY A 158 18.62 8.79 -10.65
CA GLY A 158 18.51 7.34 -10.88
C GLY A 158 17.07 6.89 -11.13
N GLY A 159 16.78 5.63 -10.77
CA GLY A 159 15.60 4.91 -11.23
C GLY A 159 15.80 4.22 -12.57
N GLY A 160 14.75 3.57 -13.07
CA GLY A 160 14.75 2.83 -14.32
C GLY A 160 13.48 1.98 -14.43
N ASN A 161 13.27 1.42 -15.62
CA ASN A 161 12.17 0.52 -15.91
C ASN A 161 12.62 -0.93 -15.82
N LEU A 162 11.69 -1.81 -15.42
CA LEU A 162 11.88 -3.25 -15.40
C LEU A 162 10.88 -3.92 -16.34
N GLU A 163 11.38 -4.69 -17.29
CA GLU A 163 10.59 -5.66 -18.06
C GLU A 163 11.09 -7.07 -17.72
N LEU A 164 10.21 -7.92 -17.19
CA LEU A 164 10.54 -9.30 -16.83
C LEU A 164 9.51 -10.25 -17.42
N ASP A 165 9.98 -11.20 -18.22
CA ASP A 165 9.16 -12.23 -18.85
C ASP A 165 9.65 -13.63 -18.45
N ALA A 166 8.78 -14.37 -17.75
CA ALA A 166 8.94 -15.79 -17.51
C ALA A 166 8.02 -16.57 -18.46
N GLY A 167 8.61 -17.36 -19.36
CA GLY A 167 7.86 -18.19 -20.31
C GLY A 167 6.91 -19.20 -19.64
N ARG A 168 7.13 -19.52 -18.36
CA ARG A 168 6.23 -20.34 -17.54
C ARG A 168 5.90 -19.68 -16.20
N ASP A 169 6.71 -19.89 -15.16
CA ASP A 169 6.40 -19.41 -13.81
C ASP A 169 7.38 -18.37 -13.30
N LEU A 170 6.88 -17.37 -12.57
CA LEU A 170 7.67 -16.52 -11.68
C LEU A 170 7.50 -17.02 -10.24
N LEU A 171 8.57 -17.60 -9.70
CA LEU A 171 8.61 -18.28 -8.41
C LEU A 171 9.30 -17.38 -7.36
N GLY A 172 8.51 -16.51 -6.74
CA GLY A 172 9.00 -15.53 -5.77
C GLY A 172 9.86 -14.42 -6.37
N GLY A 173 10.78 -13.86 -5.58
CA GLY A 173 11.68 -12.78 -5.98
C GLY A 173 11.45 -11.47 -5.23
N SER A 174 12.38 -10.53 -5.41
CA SER A 174 12.39 -9.22 -4.73
C SER A 174 12.74 -8.11 -5.70
N PHE A 175 11.82 -7.16 -5.89
CA PHE A 175 11.96 -6.11 -6.90
C PHE A 175 11.89 -4.75 -6.25
N LEU A 176 13.01 -4.01 -6.27
CA LEU A 176 13.06 -2.66 -5.73
C LEU A 176 13.06 -1.63 -6.85
N LEU A 177 12.10 -0.70 -6.80
CA LEU A 177 11.99 0.41 -7.73
C LEU A 177 11.93 1.75 -6.97
N GLY A 178 13.01 2.52 -7.11
CA GLY A 178 13.06 3.88 -6.56
C GLY A 178 12.27 4.88 -7.42
N ARG A 179 12.36 4.73 -8.74
CA ARG A 179 11.57 5.48 -9.73
C ARG A 179 11.50 4.73 -11.04
N GLY A 180 10.36 4.76 -11.71
CA GLY A 180 10.12 4.13 -13.02
C GLY A 180 8.86 3.26 -13.04
N GLN A 181 8.82 2.29 -13.94
CA GLN A 181 7.75 1.30 -14.06
C GLN A 181 8.33 -0.12 -14.11
N ALA A 182 7.67 -1.08 -13.46
CA ALA A 182 7.91 -2.50 -13.68
C ALA A 182 6.72 -3.15 -14.39
N VAL A 183 6.99 -4.02 -15.36
CA VAL A 183 6.03 -4.94 -15.95
C VAL A 183 6.61 -6.35 -15.83
N LEU A 184 5.89 -7.22 -15.12
CA LEU A 184 6.26 -8.62 -14.92
C LEU A 184 5.19 -9.51 -15.53
N THR A 185 5.58 -10.35 -16.47
CA THR A 185 4.70 -11.32 -17.15
C THR A 185 5.14 -12.75 -16.83
N ALA A 186 4.17 -13.62 -16.55
CA ALA A 186 4.37 -15.06 -16.47
C ALA A 186 3.39 -15.78 -17.39
N GLY A 187 3.90 -16.68 -18.24
CA GLY A 187 3.07 -17.46 -19.15
C GLY A 187 2.03 -18.33 -18.43
N ARG A 188 2.33 -18.73 -17.19
CA ARG A 188 1.46 -19.53 -16.34
C ARG A 188 1.24 -18.84 -14.99
N ASP A 189 2.09 -19.05 -13.98
CA ASP A 189 1.79 -18.61 -12.62
C ASP A 189 2.83 -17.61 -12.08
N VAL A 190 2.38 -16.63 -11.29
CA VAL A 190 3.23 -15.87 -10.36
C VAL A 190 2.88 -16.38 -8.96
N VAL A 191 3.74 -17.19 -8.38
CA VAL A 191 3.45 -17.89 -7.10
C VAL A 191 4.71 -18.01 -6.24
N PRO A 192 4.60 -18.29 -4.94
CA PRO A 192 5.75 -18.66 -4.13
C PRO A 192 6.45 -19.91 -4.68
N SER A 193 7.77 -19.97 -4.56
CA SER A 193 8.50 -21.24 -4.75
C SER A 193 8.22 -22.23 -3.61
N ASP A 194 8.59 -23.50 -3.78
CA ASP A 194 8.56 -24.51 -2.72
C ASP A 194 9.62 -24.31 -1.62
N THR A 195 10.51 -23.31 -1.75
CA THR A 195 11.53 -23.00 -0.74
C THR A 195 10.91 -22.38 0.50
N LEU A 196 11.14 -23.01 1.66
CA LEU A 196 10.68 -22.51 2.95
C LEU A 196 11.68 -21.50 3.53
N VAL A 197 11.15 -20.34 3.94
CA VAL A 197 11.90 -19.26 4.57
C VAL A 197 11.38 -19.07 6.00
N PRO A 198 12.26 -18.88 7.01
CA PRO A 198 11.82 -18.57 8.37
C PRO A 198 11.28 -17.15 8.42
N LEU A 199 9.95 -17.01 8.43
CA LEU A 199 9.26 -15.72 8.45
C LEU A 199 8.53 -15.56 9.78
N ARG A 200 8.46 -14.33 10.31
CA ARG A 200 7.87 -14.10 11.62
C ARG A 200 6.37 -14.46 11.61
N SER A 201 5.87 -14.99 12.72
CA SER A 201 4.46 -15.39 12.86
C SER A 201 3.62 -14.38 13.66
N THR A 202 4.26 -13.36 14.25
CA THR A 202 3.59 -12.24 14.94
C THR A 202 4.31 -10.93 14.64
N ALA A 203 3.57 -9.81 14.58
CA ALA A 203 4.17 -8.47 14.49
C ALA A 203 4.88 -8.06 15.80
N ALA A 204 4.38 -8.53 16.94
CA ALA A 204 4.73 -8.05 18.28
C ALA A 204 6.03 -8.61 18.88
N THR A 205 6.58 -9.71 18.36
CA THR A 205 7.79 -10.32 18.94
C THR A 205 8.75 -10.75 17.84
N ALA A 206 9.89 -10.08 17.75
CA ALA A 206 10.87 -10.21 16.65
C ALA A 206 11.47 -11.62 16.44
N ASN A 207 11.13 -12.62 17.27
CA ASN A 207 11.88 -13.88 17.34
C ASN A 207 11.02 -15.15 17.16
N THR A 208 9.70 -15.06 16.96
CA THR A 208 8.91 -16.26 16.66
C THR A 208 8.75 -16.37 15.15
N THR A 209 9.47 -17.31 14.54
CA THR A 209 9.41 -17.57 13.09
C THR A 209 8.79 -18.93 12.80
N THR A 210 8.08 -19.02 11.69
CA THR A 210 7.50 -20.25 11.14
C THR A 210 7.97 -20.41 9.70
N PRO A 211 8.55 -21.56 9.32
CA PRO A 211 8.91 -21.82 7.92
C PRO A 211 7.67 -21.76 7.02
N ARG A 212 7.70 -20.92 5.99
CA ARG A 212 6.67 -20.85 4.93
C ARG A 212 7.28 -20.44 3.60
N THR A 213 6.54 -20.68 2.52
CA THR A 213 6.93 -20.21 1.19
C THR A 213 6.83 -18.68 1.09
N LEU A 214 7.71 -18.10 0.28
CA LEU A 214 7.84 -16.67 0.06
C LEU A 214 7.40 -16.31 -1.37
N GLY A 215 6.36 -15.48 -1.50
CA GLY A 215 5.92 -14.95 -2.78
C GLY A 215 6.77 -13.77 -3.27
N ALA A 216 6.41 -13.20 -4.41
CA ALA A 216 7.09 -12.02 -4.95
C ALA A 216 6.83 -10.78 -4.09
N MET A 217 7.88 -9.99 -3.87
CA MET A 217 7.83 -8.78 -3.05
C MET A 217 8.33 -7.57 -3.80
N PHE A 218 7.76 -6.40 -3.47
CA PHE A 218 8.07 -5.16 -4.18
C PHE A 218 8.37 -4.02 -3.21
N GLY A 219 9.58 -3.49 -3.30
CA GLY A 219 10.00 -2.29 -2.58
C GLY A 219 9.82 -1.05 -3.45
N LEU A 220 8.81 -0.23 -3.20
CA LEU A 220 8.49 0.91 -4.07
C LEU A 220 8.73 2.25 -3.38
N MET A 221 9.19 3.23 -4.16
CA MET A 221 9.15 4.64 -3.80
C MET A 221 8.24 5.38 -4.79
N ASP A 222 8.79 6.15 -5.71
CA ASP A 222 8.05 6.83 -6.77
C ASP A 222 7.93 5.92 -7.99
N ALA A 223 7.26 4.77 -7.89
CA ALA A 223 7.24 3.75 -8.95
C ALA A 223 5.89 3.02 -9.10
N THR A 224 5.63 2.51 -10.30
CA THR A 224 4.45 1.69 -10.62
C THR A 224 4.87 0.26 -10.93
N VAL A 225 4.06 -0.72 -10.56
CA VAL A 225 4.27 -2.13 -10.88
C VAL A 225 3.01 -2.72 -11.49
N GLU A 226 3.18 -3.43 -12.59
CA GLU A 226 2.16 -4.28 -13.21
C GLU A 226 2.64 -5.73 -13.20
N VAL A 227 1.78 -6.64 -12.74
CA VAL A 227 2.02 -8.09 -12.76
C VAL A 227 0.88 -8.77 -13.49
N VAL A 228 1.21 -9.58 -14.50
CA VAL A 228 0.22 -10.34 -15.26
C VAL A 228 0.63 -11.81 -15.34
N ALA A 229 -0.30 -12.72 -15.04
CA ALA A 229 -0.08 -14.16 -15.21
C ALA A 229 -1.23 -14.82 -15.97
N GLY A 230 -0.90 -15.82 -16.79
CA GLY A 230 -1.90 -16.65 -17.48
C GLY A 230 -2.84 -17.41 -16.54
N GLY A 231 -2.34 -17.81 -15.37
CA GLY A 231 -3.00 -18.57 -14.32
C GLY A 231 -3.13 -17.76 -13.03
N HIS A 232 -2.48 -18.21 -11.96
CA HIS A 232 -2.58 -17.62 -10.63
C HIS A 232 -1.59 -16.47 -10.43
N VAL A 233 -1.98 -15.51 -9.59
CA VAL A 233 -1.09 -14.45 -9.09
C VAL A 233 -1.15 -14.45 -7.57
N GLU A 234 -0.03 -14.71 -6.90
CA GLU A 234 0.12 -14.58 -5.45
C GLU A 234 1.26 -13.61 -5.14
N ILE A 235 0.91 -12.51 -4.45
CA ILE A 235 1.84 -11.45 -4.06
C ILE A 235 2.04 -11.50 -2.56
N GLU A 236 3.30 -11.52 -2.15
CA GLU A 236 3.69 -11.58 -0.75
C GLU A 236 3.38 -10.24 -0.05
N GLY A 237 3.86 -9.14 -0.63
CA GLY A 237 3.60 -7.82 -0.07
C GLY A 237 4.39 -6.71 -0.75
N LEU A 238 3.93 -5.49 -0.51
CA LEU A 238 4.59 -4.26 -0.93
C LEU A 238 5.11 -3.51 0.29
N TYR A 239 6.26 -2.86 0.15
CA TYR A 239 6.84 -2.06 1.23
C TYR A 239 7.54 -0.81 0.71
N ASP A 240 7.64 0.19 1.57
CA ASP A 240 8.45 1.38 1.32
C ASP A 240 9.88 1.13 1.86
N PRO A 241 10.92 1.10 1.00
CA PRO A 241 12.29 0.85 1.44
C PRO A 241 12.83 1.96 2.36
N MET A 242 12.24 3.16 2.35
CA MET A 242 12.66 4.28 3.20
C MET A 242 12.07 4.23 4.62
N LEU A 243 11.05 3.39 4.82
CA LEU A 243 10.48 3.05 6.13
C LEU A 243 10.96 1.70 6.67
N GLN A 244 11.66 0.91 5.85
CA GLN A 244 12.30 -0.33 6.29
C GLN A 244 13.30 -0.03 7.42
N GLY A 245 13.50 -0.87 8.44
CA GLY A 245 14.56 -0.62 9.44
C GLY A 245 15.95 -0.47 8.80
N GLN A 246 16.92 0.06 9.55
CA GLN A 246 18.31 0.22 9.05
C GLN A 246 19.24 -0.86 9.58
N VAL A 247 20.31 -1.16 8.84
CA VAL A 247 21.38 -2.04 9.32
C VAL A 247 22.33 -1.30 10.26
N CYS A 248 23.07 -2.05 11.07
CA CYS A 248 23.98 -1.48 12.07
C CYS A 248 25.05 -0.54 11.50
N GLU A 249 25.54 -0.82 10.31
CA GLU A 249 26.53 0.03 9.66
C GLU A 249 25.96 1.42 9.32
N ASN A 250 24.72 1.48 8.82
CA ASN A 250 24.04 2.74 8.51
C ASN A 250 23.77 3.55 9.80
N LEU A 251 23.53 2.88 10.93
CA LEU A 251 23.27 3.46 12.25
C LEU A 251 24.53 3.89 13.02
N SER A 252 25.69 3.91 12.36
CA SER A 252 27.06 4.01 12.92
C SER A 252 27.50 2.71 13.64
N SER A 253 28.53 2.06 13.10
CA SER A 253 28.95 0.67 13.43
C SER A 253 29.22 0.37 14.92
N ALA A 254 29.56 1.36 15.75
CA ALA A 254 29.73 1.22 17.19
C ALA A 254 28.40 1.24 17.98
N ALA A 255 27.33 1.74 17.36
CA ALA A 255 26.12 2.18 18.03
C ALA A 255 25.05 1.08 18.18
N CYS A 256 25.09 0.01 17.37
CA CYS A 256 24.27 -1.19 17.61
C CYS A 256 24.56 -1.89 18.96
N PHE A 257 25.66 -1.50 19.61
CA PHE A 257 26.06 -1.97 20.94
C PHE A 257 26.10 -0.83 21.99
N GLY A 258 25.50 0.33 21.70
CA GLY A 258 25.34 1.44 22.64
C GLY A 258 23.96 1.48 23.31
N PRO A 259 23.73 2.34 24.33
CA PRO A 259 22.45 2.43 25.05
C PRO A 259 21.31 3.01 24.20
N SER A 260 21.61 3.93 23.27
CA SER A 260 20.67 4.54 22.32
C SER A 260 21.40 4.94 21.03
N PHE A 261 20.76 4.78 19.88
CA PHE A 261 21.32 5.19 18.58
C PHE A 261 20.28 5.86 17.67
N ARG A 262 20.78 6.72 16.77
CA ARG A 262 19.98 7.53 15.85
C ARG A 262 19.99 6.93 14.45
N GLY A 263 18.79 6.71 13.92
CA GLY A 263 18.55 6.38 12.52
C GLY A 263 17.67 7.43 11.86
N SER A 264 17.30 7.17 10.60
CA SER A 264 16.45 7.99 9.78
C SER A 264 15.44 7.13 9.01
N SER A 265 14.23 7.63 8.86
CA SER A 265 13.20 7.04 7.99
C SER A 265 12.34 8.16 7.41
N PHE A 266 11.66 7.89 6.31
CA PHE A 266 10.68 8.81 5.71
C PHE A 266 9.83 8.05 4.70
N HIS A 267 8.68 8.61 4.33
CA HIS A 267 7.88 8.04 3.24
C HIS A 267 8.56 8.31 1.88
N GLY A 268 8.95 7.24 1.20
CA GLY A 268 9.45 7.22 -0.17
C GLY A 268 8.33 7.13 -1.22
N TYR A 269 7.15 6.58 -0.87
CA TYR A 269 6.01 6.56 -1.80
C TYR A 269 5.67 7.97 -2.32
N SER A 270 5.51 8.13 -3.64
CA SER A 270 4.92 9.33 -4.24
C SER A 270 3.42 9.15 -4.44
N ALA A 271 2.72 10.17 -4.95
CA ALA A 271 1.33 10.03 -5.40
C ALA A 271 1.18 9.04 -6.58
N ARG A 272 2.28 8.78 -7.31
CA ARG A 272 2.35 7.84 -8.44
C ARG A 272 2.57 6.39 -7.99
N ALA A 273 2.98 6.17 -6.74
CA ALA A 273 3.28 4.83 -6.24
C ALA A 273 2.04 3.93 -6.36
N ALA A 274 2.13 2.88 -7.18
CA ALA A 274 0.98 2.04 -7.50
C ALA A 274 1.37 0.58 -7.77
N PHE A 275 0.42 -0.32 -7.52
CA PHE A 275 0.51 -1.72 -7.90
C PHE A 275 -0.76 -2.16 -8.62
N GLU A 276 -0.57 -2.92 -9.70
CA GLU A 276 -1.62 -3.59 -10.45
C GLU A 276 -1.26 -5.06 -10.66
N GLY A 277 -2.17 -5.96 -10.29
CA GLY A 277 -2.02 -7.40 -10.49
C GLY A 277 -3.22 -7.98 -11.24
N THR A 278 -2.95 -8.76 -12.28
CA THR A 278 -3.98 -9.40 -13.11
C THR A 278 -3.71 -10.89 -13.27
N ALA A 279 -4.64 -11.70 -12.77
CA ALA A 279 -4.71 -13.14 -13.03
C ALA A 279 -5.73 -13.40 -14.15
N LEU A 280 -5.27 -13.89 -15.30
CA LEU A 280 -6.13 -14.09 -16.47
C LEU A 280 -7.03 -15.33 -16.30
N GLY A 281 -6.46 -16.45 -15.87
CA GLY A 281 -7.14 -17.74 -15.76
C GLY A 281 -7.35 -18.26 -14.34
N GLY A 282 -6.68 -17.65 -13.34
CA GLY A 282 -6.65 -18.14 -11.97
C GLY A 282 -7.03 -17.11 -10.92
N ARG A 283 -6.93 -17.54 -9.66
CA ARG A 283 -7.14 -16.69 -8.47
C ARG A 283 -6.00 -15.69 -8.32
N LEU A 284 -6.35 -14.49 -7.85
CA LEU A 284 -5.37 -13.53 -7.33
C LEU A 284 -5.39 -13.55 -5.80
N THR A 285 -4.23 -13.77 -5.18
CA THR A 285 -4.05 -13.73 -3.72
C THR A 285 -3.08 -12.62 -3.31
N TRP A 286 -3.50 -11.78 -2.37
CA TRP A 286 -2.67 -10.75 -1.74
C TRP A 286 -2.42 -11.11 -0.28
N ARG A 287 -1.17 -11.33 0.13
CA ARG A 287 -0.85 -11.76 1.51
C ARG A 287 -0.72 -10.63 2.53
N ASN A 288 -0.50 -9.39 2.08
CA ASN A 288 -0.30 -8.23 2.96
C ASN A 288 0.89 -8.40 3.94
N GLU A 289 2.02 -8.95 3.49
CA GLU A 289 3.18 -9.28 4.34
C GLU A 289 4.45 -8.48 4.00
N PRO A 290 4.50 -7.17 4.30
CA PRO A 290 5.71 -6.36 4.08
C PRO A 290 6.90 -6.79 4.95
N TYR A 291 6.63 -7.35 6.15
CA TYR A 291 7.66 -7.79 7.10
C TYR A 291 8.56 -8.89 6.56
N SER A 292 8.10 -9.65 5.56
CA SER A 292 8.94 -10.63 4.87
C SER A 292 10.24 -10.02 4.34
N SER A 293 10.26 -8.72 3.97
CA SER A 293 11.49 -8.04 3.51
C SER A 293 12.51 -7.76 4.61
N LEU A 294 12.06 -7.80 5.86
CA LEU A 294 12.94 -7.76 7.01
C LEU A 294 13.40 -9.18 7.37
N ASP A 295 12.48 -10.13 7.34
CA ASP A 295 12.69 -11.49 7.82
C ASP A 295 13.68 -12.27 6.98
N VAL A 296 13.71 -12.02 5.67
CA VAL A 296 14.74 -12.56 4.77
C VAL A 296 16.16 -12.17 5.19
N THR A 297 16.34 -11.09 5.95
CA THR A 297 17.66 -10.65 6.46
C THR A 297 18.04 -11.27 7.80
N LEU A 298 17.16 -12.04 8.45
CA LEU A 298 17.44 -12.64 9.75
C LEU A 298 18.67 -13.55 9.70
N GLY A 299 19.59 -13.37 10.66
CA GLY A 299 20.82 -14.16 10.72
C GLY A 299 21.79 -13.92 9.56
N SER A 300 21.65 -12.82 8.81
CA SER A 300 22.61 -12.38 7.79
C SER A 300 23.83 -11.65 8.37
N GLY A 301 23.90 -11.50 9.70
CA GLY A 301 25.02 -10.85 10.39
C GLY A 301 24.98 -9.33 10.18
N ALA A 302 25.90 -8.82 9.35
CA ALA A 302 26.05 -7.37 9.14
C ALA A 302 24.87 -6.73 8.38
N TYR A 303 24.10 -7.52 7.63
CA TYR A 303 22.97 -7.04 6.81
C TYR A 303 21.61 -7.21 7.48
N GLU A 304 21.57 -7.67 8.72
CA GLU A 304 20.32 -7.86 9.44
C GLU A 304 19.70 -6.51 9.78
N VAL A 305 18.49 -6.29 9.28
CA VAL A 305 17.74 -5.05 9.50
C VAL A 305 17.28 -4.96 10.96
N LYS A 306 17.46 -3.78 11.57
CA LYS A 306 16.99 -3.50 12.92
C LYS A 306 15.65 -2.76 12.88
N LEU A 307 14.58 -3.49 13.19
CA LEU A 307 13.22 -2.97 13.36
C LEU A 307 12.44 -3.85 14.35
N ASN A 308 12.31 -3.42 15.61
CA ASN A 308 11.42 -4.11 16.57
C ASN A 308 10.32 -3.19 17.08
N GLN A 309 9.18 -3.84 17.40
CA GLN A 309 8.01 -3.22 17.98
C GLN A 309 8.23 -2.91 19.48
N PRO A 310 8.06 -1.65 19.94
CA PRO A 310 8.12 -1.33 21.36
C PRO A 310 7.04 -2.01 22.19
N PRO A 311 7.27 -2.28 23.49
CA PRO A 311 6.21 -2.64 24.43
C PRO A 311 5.04 -1.66 24.34
N VAL A 312 3.84 -2.17 24.60
CA VAL A 312 2.52 -1.57 24.30
C VAL A 312 2.18 -0.28 25.08
N ASN A 313 3.10 0.30 25.84
CA ASN A 313 2.84 1.37 26.80
C ASN A 313 3.31 2.77 26.38
N ASN A 314 3.58 3.00 25.10
CA ASN A 314 4.03 4.31 24.62
C ASN A 314 3.06 4.90 23.60
N LEU A 315 2.65 6.15 23.85
CA LEU A 315 1.78 7.00 23.03
C LEU A 315 2.45 7.46 21.71
N TYR A 316 3.37 6.66 21.16
CA TYR A 316 4.25 7.06 20.06
C TYR A 316 3.84 6.38 18.75
N GLU A 317 3.85 7.13 17.64
CA GLU A 317 3.83 6.52 16.31
C GLU A 317 5.06 5.65 16.12
N ARG A 318 4.83 4.40 15.76
CA ARG A 318 5.90 3.42 15.57
C ARG A 318 6.22 3.38 14.09
N ILE A 319 7.51 3.32 13.75
CA ILE A 319 7.91 3.10 12.36
C ILE A 319 7.31 1.80 11.84
N THR A 320 7.08 0.81 12.71
CA THR A 320 6.35 -0.42 12.34
C THR A 320 4.91 -0.17 11.87
N ASP A 321 4.23 0.86 12.38
CA ASP A 321 2.85 1.21 11.99
C ASP A 321 2.79 1.97 10.66
N LEU A 322 3.87 2.69 10.30
CA LEU A 322 4.04 3.37 9.02
C LEU A 322 4.54 2.40 7.94
N TYR A 323 5.45 1.51 8.32
CA TYR A 323 6.10 0.56 7.42
C TYR A 323 5.12 -0.45 6.77
N ARG A 324 4.00 -0.73 7.45
CA ARG A 324 2.94 -1.62 6.92
C ARG A 324 2.09 -0.99 5.81
N TRP A 325 2.32 0.26 5.45
CA TRP A 325 1.53 0.91 4.41
C TRP A 325 1.92 0.36 3.03
N ALA A 326 0.91 -0.03 2.26
CA ALA A 326 1.02 -0.25 0.84
C ALA A 326 0.95 1.11 0.09
N PRO A 327 1.28 1.17 -1.20
CA PRO A 327 1.15 2.38 -2.00
C PRO A 327 -0.28 2.93 -2.00
N GLY A 328 -0.43 4.21 -2.34
CA GLY A 328 -1.75 4.87 -2.35
C GLY A 328 -2.71 4.34 -3.42
N THR A 329 -2.20 3.61 -4.42
CA THR A 329 -2.99 2.94 -5.44
C THR A 329 -2.72 1.44 -5.47
N LEU A 330 -3.78 0.62 -5.36
CA LEU A 330 -3.72 -0.83 -5.43
C LEU A 330 -4.89 -1.37 -6.26
N LYS A 331 -4.58 -2.10 -7.33
CA LYS A 331 -5.57 -2.72 -8.22
C LYS A 331 -5.33 -4.21 -8.35
N LEU A 332 -6.36 -5.02 -8.10
CA LEU A 332 -6.27 -6.47 -8.09
C LEU A 332 -7.41 -7.06 -8.94
N THR A 333 -7.05 -7.79 -9.99
CA THR A 333 -8.01 -8.35 -10.94
C THR A 333 -7.82 -9.86 -11.10
N SER A 334 -8.90 -10.62 -10.96
CA SER A 334 -9.01 -11.99 -11.46
C SER A 334 -10.12 -12.07 -12.49
N MET A 335 -9.77 -12.37 -13.74
CA MET A 335 -10.73 -12.38 -14.85
C MET A 335 -11.60 -13.65 -14.87
N ALA A 336 -11.16 -14.72 -14.22
CA ALA A 336 -11.78 -16.03 -14.31
C ALA A 336 -12.17 -16.63 -12.94
N ALA A 337 -11.63 -16.13 -11.84
CA ALA A 337 -11.79 -16.72 -10.52
C ALA A 337 -11.96 -15.64 -9.44
N ASP A 338 -11.51 -15.95 -8.22
CA ASP A 338 -11.66 -15.12 -7.04
C ASP A 338 -10.49 -14.12 -6.89
N VAL A 339 -10.73 -13.06 -6.13
CA VAL A 339 -9.67 -12.29 -5.49
C VAL A 339 -9.73 -12.52 -3.98
N GLU A 340 -8.60 -12.91 -3.40
CA GLU A 340 -8.46 -13.18 -1.97
C GLU A 340 -7.40 -12.26 -1.36
N MET A 341 -7.82 -11.38 -0.46
CA MET A 341 -6.90 -10.63 0.38
C MET A 341 -6.77 -11.36 1.71
N ARG A 342 -5.60 -11.93 1.97
CA ARG A 342 -5.31 -12.60 3.23
C ARG A 342 -4.82 -11.59 4.26
N PRO A 343 -5.18 -11.78 5.54
CA PRO A 343 -4.57 -11.00 6.60
C PRO A 343 -3.07 -11.32 6.61
N GLY A 344 -2.25 -10.28 6.57
CA GLY A 344 -0.86 -10.41 7.00
C GLY A 344 -0.78 -10.30 8.52
N LEU A 345 0.44 -10.25 9.06
CA LEU A 345 0.70 -9.98 10.48
C LEU A 345 0.09 -8.68 11.02
N THR A 346 -0.30 -7.76 10.14
CA THR A 346 -0.89 -6.46 10.47
C THR A 346 -2.40 -6.47 10.53
N ASN A 347 -3.06 -7.55 10.12
CA ASN A 347 -4.51 -7.76 10.08
C ASN A 347 -5.32 -6.75 9.25
N GLN A 348 -4.72 -5.64 8.82
CA GLN A 348 -5.33 -4.57 8.04
C GLN A 348 -4.41 -4.16 6.88
N LEU A 349 -4.96 -4.07 5.68
CA LEU A 349 -4.32 -3.42 4.55
C LEU A 349 -4.49 -1.92 4.70
N VAL A 350 -3.38 -1.19 4.81
CA VAL A 350 -3.38 0.27 4.93
C VAL A 350 -2.75 0.87 3.67
N LEU A 351 -3.49 1.68 2.91
CA LEU A 351 -2.95 2.40 1.76
C LEU A 351 -2.45 3.78 2.18
N ALA A 352 -1.23 4.11 1.75
CA ALA A 352 -0.64 5.41 1.97
C ALA A 352 -1.52 6.54 1.38
N PRO A 353 -1.49 7.76 1.96
CA PRO A 353 -2.25 8.87 1.42
C PRO A 353 -1.69 9.29 0.05
N SER A 354 -2.61 9.58 -0.86
CA SER A 354 -2.35 10.04 -2.22
C SER A 354 -3.56 10.84 -2.70
N GLU A 355 -3.37 11.98 -3.36
CA GLU A 355 -4.48 12.84 -3.83
C GLU A 355 -5.42 12.11 -4.80
N VAL A 356 -4.89 11.17 -5.59
CA VAL A 356 -5.61 10.40 -6.61
C VAL A 356 -5.53 8.89 -6.36
N GLY A 357 -5.11 8.49 -5.15
CA GLY A 357 -4.96 7.09 -4.78
C GLY A 357 -6.28 6.35 -4.84
N THR A 358 -6.28 5.10 -5.31
CA THR A 358 -7.49 4.28 -5.40
C THR A 358 -7.26 2.84 -4.96
N PHE A 359 -8.35 2.16 -4.62
CA PHE A 359 -8.39 0.73 -4.40
C PHE A 359 -9.40 0.12 -5.36
N GLU A 360 -8.97 -0.85 -6.14
CA GLU A 360 -9.82 -1.55 -7.10
C GLU A 360 -9.63 -3.06 -6.95
N VAL A 361 -10.73 -3.78 -6.75
CA VAL A 361 -10.73 -5.25 -6.74
C VAL A 361 -11.83 -5.75 -7.65
N LEU A 362 -11.45 -6.49 -8.68
CA LEU A 362 -12.35 -7.06 -9.66
C LEU A 362 -12.16 -8.58 -9.69
N ALA A 363 -13.20 -9.33 -9.36
CA ALA A 363 -13.23 -10.78 -9.46
C ALA A 363 -14.40 -11.21 -10.32
N ARG A 364 -14.20 -12.24 -11.15
CA ARG A 364 -15.34 -12.96 -11.73
C ARG A 364 -16.11 -13.70 -10.64
N GLY A 365 -15.38 -14.42 -9.79
CA GLY A 365 -15.90 -15.15 -8.64
C GLY A 365 -16.06 -14.24 -7.42
N ASP A 366 -15.69 -14.77 -6.26
CA ASP A 366 -15.83 -14.04 -5.00
C ASP A 366 -14.70 -13.02 -4.79
N VAL A 367 -15.02 -11.93 -4.09
CA VAL A 367 -14.02 -11.07 -3.44
C VAL A 367 -14.03 -11.37 -1.95
N ARG A 368 -12.90 -11.87 -1.43
CA ARG A 368 -12.74 -12.24 -0.03
C ARG A 368 -11.74 -11.29 0.65
N ILE A 369 -12.21 -10.58 1.68
CA ILE A 369 -11.41 -9.61 2.42
C ILE A 369 -11.01 -10.20 3.77
N GLY A 370 -9.70 -10.22 4.05
CA GLY A 370 -9.05 -11.05 5.08
C GLY A 370 -9.59 -10.96 6.50
N TYR A 371 -9.27 -11.99 7.30
CA TYR A 371 -9.70 -12.22 8.68
C TYR A 371 -8.58 -12.73 9.60
N SER A 372 -8.37 -12.07 10.73
CA SER A 372 -7.62 -12.61 11.87
C SER A 372 -8.52 -12.62 13.11
N SER A 373 -8.49 -13.69 13.88
CA SER A 373 -9.30 -13.81 15.11
C SER A 373 -9.07 -12.65 16.08
N GLY A 374 -10.13 -11.88 16.37
CA GLY A 374 -10.19 -10.93 17.50
C GLY A 374 -9.84 -9.46 17.22
N THR A 375 -9.56 -9.06 15.97
CA THR A 375 -9.30 -7.64 15.63
C THR A 375 -9.92 -7.26 14.29
N ASN A 376 -10.43 -6.02 14.16
CA ASN A 376 -10.96 -5.46 12.92
C ASN A 376 -9.99 -5.69 11.75
N THR A 377 -10.38 -6.54 10.80
CA THR A 377 -9.60 -6.84 9.60
C THR A 377 -10.22 -6.18 8.38
N GLY A 378 -9.40 -5.63 7.49
CA GLY A 378 -9.96 -4.91 6.36
C GLY A 378 -9.01 -3.95 5.65
N LEU A 379 -9.61 -3.00 4.93
CA LEU A 379 -8.96 -1.95 4.16
C LEU A 379 -9.08 -0.60 4.89
N LEU A 380 -7.98 0.14 4.96
CA LEU A 380 -7.95 1.53 5.35
C LEU A 380 -7.16 2.34 4.32
N MET A 381 -7.78 3.33 3.71
CA MET A 381 -7.06 4.39 3.00
C MET A 381 -6.82 5.54 3.98
N VAL A 382 -5.55 5.92 4.15
CA VAL A 382 -5.20 6.98 5.09
C VAL A 382 -5.71 8.32 4.58
N ASP A 383 -6.53 8.96 5.42
CA ASP A 383 -7.02 10.33 5.22
C ASP A 383 -6.05 11.31 5.88
N MET A 384 -5.03 11.75 5.15
CA MET A 384 -3.99 12.64 5.66
C MET A 384 -3.55 13.58 4.55
N ALA A 385 -3.43 14.87 4.87
CA ALA A 385 -2.95 15.83 3.90
C ALA A 385 -1.46 15.58 3.56
N PRO A 386 -1.04 15.75 2.29
CA PRO A 386 0.29 15.36 1.82
C PRO A 386 1.47 15.92 2.64
N GLU A 387 1.33 17.13 3.18
CA GLU A 387 2.34 17.82 3.99
C GLU A 387 2.58 17.16 5.36
N TYR A 388 1.60 16.43 5.90
CA TYR A 388 1.73 15.69 7.17
C TYR A 388 2.21 14.25 6.99
N ARG A 389 2.32 13.78 5.74
CA ARG A 389 2.82 12.44 5.43
C ARG A 389 4.29 12.24 5.75
N ARG A 390 5.08 13.30 5.82
CA ARG A 390 6.52 13.26 6.15
C ARG A 390 7.36 12.39 5.21
N GLY A 391 7.57 12.92 4.01
CA GLY A 391 8.51 12.38 3.03
C GLY A 391 9.95 12.89 3.23
N ALA A 392 10.76 12.82 2.18
CA ALA A 392 12.18 13.23 2.21
C ALA A 392 12.43 14.69 2.62
N LEU A 393 11.43 15.57 2.60
CA LEU A 393 11.53 16.94 3.12
C LEU A 393 11.43 17.00 4.66
N HIS A 394 10.78 16.03 5.28
CA HIS A 394 10.51 16.01 6.71
C HIS A 394 10.78 14.63 7.34
N PRO A 395 11.99 14.05 7.21
CA PRO A 395 12.29 12.71 7.72
C PRO A 395 12.14 12.59 9.24
N PHE A 396 11.84 11.37 9.68
CA PHE A 396 11.79 10.96 11.07
C PHE A 396 13.20 10.71 11.60
N GLY A 397 13.53 11.30 12.75
CA GLY A 397 14.62 10.82 13.58
C GLY A 397 14.18 9.53 14.28
N VAL A 398 14.92 8.44 14.09
CA VAL A 398 14.61 7.13 14.68
C VAL A 398 15.49 6.89 15.89
N LEU A 399 14.90 6.62 17.04
CA LEU A 399 15.64 6.17 18.21
C LEU A 399 15.53 4.66 18.33
N VAL A 400 16.68 4.01 18.54
CA VAL A 400 16.74 2.58 18.83
C VAL A 400 17.32 2.36 20.22
N ASN A 401 16.55 1.74 21.12
CA ASN A 401 16.98 1.45 22.51
C ASN A 401 17.30 -0.04 22.68
N ARG A 402 18.45 -0.33 23.32
CA ARG A 402 19.00 -1.68 23.53
C ARG A 402 18.18 -2.61 24.43
N GLN A 403 17.40 -2.10 25.39
CA GLN A 403 16.69 -2.97 26.34
C GLN A 403 15.58 -3.79 25.67
N ASN A 404 15.05 -3.35 24.51
CA ASN A 404 13.96 -4.02 23.79
C ASN A 404 14.11 -3.98 22.25
N ALA A 405 15.20 -3.41 21.72
CA ALA A 405 15.43 -3.15 20.29
C ALA A 405 14.31 -2.34 19.59
N ASN A 406 13.60 -1.53 20.38
CA ASN A 406 12.51 -0.67 19.95
C ASN A 406 12.98 0.37 18.95
N THR A 407 12.40 0.41 17.76
CA THR A 407 12.54 1.53 16.83
C THR A 407 11.33 2.46 17.00
N SER A 408 11.47 3.51 17.81
CA SER A 408 10.45 4.54 17.95
C SER A 408 10.88 5.81 17.23
N THR A 409 9.92 6.58 16.72
CA THR A 409 10.16 7.98 16.34
C THR A 409 10.65 8.76 17.57
N HIS A 410 11.39 9.84 17.35
CA HIS A 410 11.95 10.65 18.44
C HIS A 410 10.85 11.23 19.35
N TYR A 411 11.08 11.33 20.66
CA TYR A 411 10.06 11.75 21.65
C TYR A 411 9.39 13.11 21.35
N ALA A 412 10.12 14.06 20.77
CA ALA A 412 9.59 15.38 20.39
C ALA A 412 8.56 15.33 19.25
N ASP A 413 8.65 14.31 18.40
CA ASP A 413 7.76 14.05 17.28
C ASP A 413 6.35 13.62 17.74
N THR A 414 6.28 13.07 18.95
CA THR A 414 5.12 12.37 19.50
C THR A 414 4.18 13.25 20.31
N GLN A 415 4.58 14.48 20.63
CA GLN A 415 3.72 15.44 21.34
C GLN A 415 2.63 16.05 20.43
N HIS A 416 2.69 15.79 19.12
CA HIS A 416 1.78 16.34 18.11
C HIS A 416 1.00 15.21 17.43
N ILE A 417 0.30 14.44 18.26
CA ILE A 417 -0.40 13.18 17.97
C ILE A 417 -1.09 13.21 16.60
N HIS A 418 -0.49 12.51 15.64
CA HIS A 418 -1.16 11.97 14.48
C HIS A 418 -2.24 11.01 14.96
N SER A 419 -3.48 11.44 14.85
CA SER A 419 -4.60 10.54 15.01
C SER A 419 -5.50 10.78 13.82
N ALA A 420 -5.81 9.72 13.08
CA ALA A 420 -6.92 9.75 12.14
C ALA A 420 -8.24 10.12 12.85
N ALA A 421 -8.28 10.09 14.19
CA ALA A 421 -9.39 10.55 15.01
C ALA A 421 -9.42 12.05 15.31
N ASN A 422 -8.49 12.85 14.81
CA ASN A 422 -8.56 14.31 14.93
C ASN A 422 -8.27 14.98 13.58
N ASN A 423 -8.74 16.22 13.43
CA ASN A 423 -8.55 16.98 12.20
C ASN A 423 -7.10 17.45 11.98
N PHE A 424 -6.18 17.13 12.91
CA PHE A 424 -4.83 17.69 12.93
C PHE A 424 -4.00 17.31 11.71
N SER A 425 -4.07 16.04 11.28
CA SER A 425 -3.31 15.51 10.14
C SER A 425 -4.10 15.53 8.82
N ARG A 426 -5.43 15.71 8.88
CA ARG A 426 -6.31 15.78 7.70
C ARG A 426 -6.26 17.16 7.01
N GLY A 427 -5.90 18.20 7.75
CA GLY A 427 -5.92 19.58 7.26
C GLY A 427 -7.33 20.21 7.27
N PHE A 428 -7.41 21.45 6.83
CA PHE A 428 -8.67 22.22 6.73
C PHE A 428 -9.22 22.28 5.30
N GLU A 429 -8.54 21.66 4.36
CA GLU A 429 -8.94 21.56 2.96
C GLU A 429 -9.11 20.09 2.57
N LEU A 430 -10.10 19.80 1.72
CA LEU A 430 -10.33 18.45 1.21
C LEU A 430 -9.33 18.16 0.09
N TYR A 431 -8.20 17.53 0.42
CA TYR A 431 -7.15 17.25 -0.57
C TYR A 431 -7.59 16.28 -1.69
N ARG A 432 -8.72 15.58 -1.52
CA ARG A 432 -9.36 14.69 -2.52
C ARG A 432 -10.62 15.27 -3.15
N ALA A 433 -10.89 16.58 -3.03
CA ALA A 433 -12.08 17.20 -3.62
C ALA A 433 -12.16 17.04 -5.15
N ASN A 434 -11.01 16.94 -5.82
CA ASN A 434 -10.91 16.81 -7.28
C ASN A 434 -10.72 15.36 -7.75
N ASP A 435 -10.94 14.37 -6.89
CA ASP A 435 -10.84 12.94 -7.20
C ASP A 435 -12.26 12.34 -7.27
N PRO A 436 -12.89 12.33 -8.47
CA PRO A 436 -14.27 11.86 -8.63
C PRO A 436 -14.39 10.34 -8.71
N ASP A 437 -13.29 9.64 -8.92
CA ASP A 437 -13.29 8.19 -9.09
C ASP A 437 -13.59 7.52 -7.75
N PRO A 438 -14.59 6.63 -7.64
CA PRO A 438 -14.82 5.89 -6.41
C PRO A 438 -13.79 4.76 -6.25
N VAL A 439 -13.65 4.26 -5.02
CA VAL A 439 -13.09 2.93 -4.75
C VAL A 439 -14.02 1.88 -5.35
N ARG A 440 -13.48 0.81 -5.94
CA ARG A 440 -14.28 -0.19 -6.67
C ARG A 440 -14.04 -1.60 -6.12
N ILE A 441 -15.11 -2.30 -5.77
CA ILE A 441 -15.06 -3.70 -5.33
C ILE A 441 -16.16 -4.47 -6.07
N TYR A 442 -15.78 -5.35 -6.98
CA TYR A 442 -16.70 -6.05 -7.87
C TYR A 442 -16.47 -7.55 -7.79
N ALA A 443 -17.48 -8.28 -7.36
CA ALA A 443 -17.61 -9.73 -7.53
C ALA A 443 -18.69 -9.97 -8.58
N LEU A 444 -18.32 -10.14 -9.85
CA LEU A 444 -19.26 -10.08 -10.97
C LEU A 444 -20.34 -11.16 -10.91
N GLU A 445 -19.94 -12.42 -10.74
CA GLU A 445 -20.82 -13.57 -10.58
C GLU A 445 -20.83 -14.07 -9.13
N GLY A 446 -19.96 -13.51 -8.28
CA GLY A 446 -19.71 -13.97 -6.92
C GLY A 446 -20.28 -13.08 -5.81
N SER A 447 -19.77 -13.30 -4.61
CA SER A 447 -20.11 -12.55 -3.40
C SER A 447 -18.96 -11.66 -2.96
N VAL A 448 -19.28 -10.60 -2.23
CA VAL A 448 -18.31 -9.85 -1.44
C VAL A 448 -18.50 -10.23 0.02
N CYS A 449 -17.46 -10.80 0.63
CA CYS A 449 -17.55 -11.30 1.98
C CYS A 449 -16.21 -11.23 2.71
N GLN A 450 -16.26 -11.48 4.01
CA GLN A 450 -15.08 -11.79 4.80
C GLN A 450 -14.48 -13.12 4.34
N ALA A 451 -13.15 -13.20 4.28
CA ALA A 451 -12.44 -14.45 4.12
C ALA A 451 -12.57 -15.28 5.41
N ASN A 452 -13.49 -16.24 5.46
CA ASN A 452 -13.51 -17.24 6.54
C ASN A 452 -12.42 -18.30 6.31
N LEU A 453 -12.07 -19.08 7.34
CA LEU A 453 -11.26 -20.31 7.17
C LEU A 453 -11.95 -21.34 6.25
N SER A 454 -13.27 -21.22 6.06
CA SER A 454 -14.00 -21.90 4.98
C SER A 454 -13.91 -21.05 3.70
N GLU A 455 -13.46 -21.63 2.59
CA GLU A 455 -13.36 -21.01 1.25
C GLU A 455 -14.71 -20.51 0.66
N VAL A 456 -15.76 -20.41 1.47
CA VAL A 456 -17.13 -20.10 1.06
C VAL A 456 -17.60 -18.84 1.77
N CYS A 457 -18.18 -17.91 1.00
CA CYS A 457 -18.89 -16.75 1.54
C CYS A 457 -20.18 -17.18 2.25
N THR A 458 -20.07 -17.54 3.53
CA THR A 458 -21.19 -17.89 4.41
C THR A 458 -21.46 -16.78 5.42
N ALA A 459 -22.74 -16.55 5.73
CA ALA A 459 -23.14 -15.65 6.81
C ALA A 459 -22.75 -16.25 8.17
N GLY A 460 -21.57 -15.86 8.69
CA GLY A 460 -21.15 -16.13 10.06
C GLY A 460 -21.64 -15.02 11.00
N ILE A 461 -21.87 -15.33 12.28
CA ILE A 461 -22.20 -14.34 13.30
C ILE A 461 -20.92 -13.80 13.95
N GLY A 462 -20.81 -12.47 14.06
CA GLY A 462 -19.86 -11.79 14.97
C GLY A 462 -18.57 -11.24 14.37
N GLU A 463 -18.32 -11.41 13.07
CA GLU A 463 -17.09 -10.95 12.41
C GLU A 463 -17.44 -10.17 11.14
N GLN A 464 -16.77 -9.04 10.91
CA GLN A 464 -17.04 -8.13 9.79
C GLN A 464 -15.74 -7.81 9.06
N PHE A 465 -15.78 -7.73 7.73
CA PHE A 465 -14.71 -7.06 6.99
C PHE A 465 -14.86 -5.54 7.15
N LEU A 466 -13.77 -4.82 7.35
CA LEU A 466 -13.75 -3.36 7.45
C LEU A 466 -13.32 -2.72 6.13
N ILE A 467 -13.99 -1.66 5.70
CA ILE A 467 -13.54 -0.76 4.64
C ILE A 467 -13.64 0.65 5.18
N GLN A 468 -12.53 1.38 5.20
CA GLN A 468 -12.52 2.80 5.53
C GLN A 468 -11.78 3.57 4.44
N VAL A 469 -12.52 4.42 3.73
CA VAL A 469 -12.02 5.13 2.54
C VAL A 469 -12.43 6.61 2.58
N PRO A 470 -11.51 7.57 2.35
CA PRO A 470 -11.81 8.99 2.38
C PRO A 470 -12.34 9.50 1.04
N LYS A 471 -13.15 8.69 0.36
CA LYS A 471 -13.76 8.94 -0.95
C LYS A 471 -15.00 8.06 -1.14
N ALA A 472 -15.73 8.27 -2.23
CA ALA A 472 -16.88 7.44 -2.58
C ALA A 472 -16.48 5.97 -2.83
N LEU A 473 -17.43 5.05 -2.66
CA LEU A 473 -17.25 3.61 -2.87
C LEU A 473 -18.34 3.06 -3.78
N ASP A 474 -17.96 2.27 -4.78
CA ASP A 474 -18.84 1.39 -5.54
C ASP A 474 -18.52 -0.08 -5.21
N LEU A 475 -19.48 -0.77 -4.60
CA LEU A 475 -19.41 -2.20 -4.28
C LEU A 475 -20.52 -2.94 -5.03
N TYR A 476 -20.14 -3.92 -5.85
CA TYR A 476 -21.06 -4.78 -6.59
C TYR A 476 -20.82 -6.26 -6.28
N ALA A 477 -21.91 -7.01 -6.09
CA ALA A 477 -21.88 -8.46 -5.95
C ALA A 477 -22.99 -9.16 -6.75
N GLY A 478 -22.62 -10.10 -7.62
CA GLY A 478 -23.55 -10.93 -8.39
C GLY A 478 -24.39 -11.90 -7.56
N MET A 479 -24.01 -12.17 -6.31
CA MET A 479 -24.77 -13.04 -5.41
C MET A 479 -25.20 -12.38 -4.10
N ARG A 480 -24.24 -11.92 -3.29
CA ARG A 480 -24.54 -11.33 -1.97
C ARG A 480 -23.40 -10.45 -1.47
N VAL A 481 -23.76 -9.51 -0.60
CA VAL A 481 -22.82 -8.79 0.26
C VAL A 481 -23.15 -9.16 1.70
N SER A 482 -22.17 -9.61 2.47
CA SER A 482 -22.42 -10.08 3.84
C SER A 482 -21.35 -9.63 4.82
N ASN A 483 -21.77 -9.18 6.01
CA ASN A 483 -20.90 -8.90 7.16
C ASN A 483 -19.83 -7.83 6.87
N GLY A 484 -20.25 -6.67 6.35
CA GLY A 484 -19.36 -5.55 6.06
C GLY A 484 -19.51 -4.41 7.07
N SER A 485 -18.40 -3.80 7.48
CA SER A 485 -18.36 -2.51 8.16
C SER A 485 -17.68 -1.51 7.22
N ILE A 486 -18.45 -0.58 6.68
CA ILE A 486 -18.02 0.28 5.58
C ILE A 486 -18.15 1.75 6.01
N ARG A 487 -17.07 2.49 5.82
CA ARG A 487 -16.96 3.92 6.09
C ARG A 487 -16.44 4.61 4.85
N ALA A 488 -17.27 5.43 4.23
CA ALA A 488 -16.90 6.24 3.07
C ALA A 488 -16.99 7.73 3.41
N GLN A 489 -16.37 8.56 2.59
CA GLN A 489 -16.42 10.01 2.71
C GLN A 489 -16.71 10.61 1.34
N HIS A 490 -17.65 11.53 1.26
CA HIS A 490 -17.93 12.31 0.08
C HIS A 490 -17.24 13.66 0.20
N ASN A 491 -16.25 13.89 -0.66
CA ASN A 491 -15.53 15.16 -0.73
C ASN A 491 -16.23 16.18 -1.65
N ASP A 492 -17.21 15.72 -2.42
CA ASP A 492 -18.01 16.54 -3.32
C ASP A 492 -19.51 16.17 -3.22
N ALA A 493 -20.41 17.14 -3.44
CA ALA A 493 -21.85 16.94 -3.33
C ALA A 493 -22.44 16.04 -4.44
N ALA A 494 -21.70 15.78 -5.52
CA ALA A 494 -22.07 14.83 -6.57
C ALA A 494 -21.54 13.41 -6.30
N ASN A 495 -20.77 13.20 -5.23
CA ASN A 495 -20.28 11.87 -4.88
C ASN A 495 -21.45 10.93 -4.52
N VAL A 496 -21.33 9.70 -5.01
CA VAL A 496 -22.29 8.64 -4.75
C VAL A 496 -21.57 7.39 -4.26
N THR A 497 -21.98 6.88 -3.11
CA THR A 497 -21.55 5.57 -2.62
C THR A 497 -22.63 4.54 -2.95
N ARG A 498 -22.27 3.44 -3.62
CA ARG A 498 -23.17 2.37 -4.03
C ARG A 498 -22.79 1.04 -3.40
N ILE A 499 -23.78 0.33 -2.88
CA ILE A 499 -23.69 -1.09 -2.52
C ILE A 499 -24.82 -1.82 -3.24
N VAL A 500 -24.47 -2.57 -4.27
CA VAL A 500 -25.42 -3.26 -5.14
C VAL A 500 -25.18 -4.75 -5.05
N SER A 501 -26.24 -5.51 -4.80
CA SER A 501 -26.21 -6.96 -4.91
C SER A 501 -27.38 -7.48 -5.73
N ALA A 502 -27.13 -8.40 -6.65
CA ALA A 502 -28.21 -9.09 -7.36
C ALA A 502 -28.99 -10.08 -6.46
N GLY A 503 -28.50 -10.39 -5.25
CA GLY A 503 -29.21 -11.17 -4.24
C GLY A 503 -29.43 -10.41 -2.95
N ASP A 504 -28.76 -10.81 -1.87
CA ASP A 504 -28.99 -10.26 -0.54
C ASP A 504 -27.87 -9.33 -0.07
N ILE A 505 -28.23 -8.30 0.70
CA ILE A 505 -27.31 -7.50 1.51
C ILE A 505 -27.61 -7.80 2.98
N ASN A 506 -26.71 -8.52 3.64
CA ASN A 506 -26.93 -9.02 5.00
C ASN A 506 -25.89 -8.44 5.96
N ASP A 507 -26.35 -7.84 7.05
CA ASP A 507 -25.52 -7.42 8.20
C ASP A 507 -24.36 -6.49 7.80
N VAL A 508 -24.64 -5.57 6.85
CA VAL A 508 -23.74 -4.49 6.46
C VAL A 508 -24.01 -3.25 7.32
N PHE A 509 -22.98 -2.73 7.95
CA PHE A 509 -22.93 -1.39 8.51
C PHE A 509 -22.29 -0.44 7.48
N LEU A 510 -22.96 0.64 7.14
CA LEU A 510 -22.49 1.68 6.24
C LEU A 510 -22.63 3.05 6.90
N SER A 511 -21.53 3.79 6.96
CA SER A 511 -21.51 5.19 7.37
C SER A 511 -20.85 6.04 6.29
N VAL A 512 -21.49 7.14 5.90
CA VAL A 512 -20.98 8.07 4.88
C VAL A 512 -20.92 9.48 5.43
N ALA A 513 -19.72 10.04 5.48
CA ALA A 513 -19.48 11.45 5.81
C ALA A 513 -19.60 12.33 4.56
N GLY A 514 -19.94 13.60 4.73
CA GLY A 514 -20.15 14.56 3.64
C GLY A 514 -21.55 14.52 3.03
N GLY A 515 -21.77 15.34 1.99
CA GLY A 515 -23.03 15.43 1.24
C GLY A 515 -23.20 14.31 0.21
N GLY A 516 -24.02 14.52 -0.82
CA GLY A 516 -24.18 13.57 -1.93
C GLY A 516 -25.25 12.51 -1.70
N ALA A 517 -25.04 11.29 -2.22
CA ALA A 517 -26.04 10.23 -2.18
C ALA A 517 -25.46 8.85 -1.85
N VAL A 518 -26.23 8.06 -1.12
CA VAL A 518 -25.95 6.65 -0.84
C VAL A 518 -27.05 5.82 -1.47
N ILE A 519 -26.65 4.80 -2.23
CA ILE A 519 -27.56 3.84 -2.85
C ILE A 519 -27.21 2.44 -2.35
N MET A 520 -28.16 1.79 -1.69
CA MET A 520 -28.06 0.39 -1.30
C MET A 520 -29.19 -0.40 -1.97
N GLU A 521 -28.83 -1.30 -2.87
CA GLU A 521 -29.77 -2.07 -3.67
C GLU A 521 -29.51 -3.57 -3.53
N ALA A 522 -30.53 -4.31 -3.10
CA ALA A 522 -30.53 -5.76 -3.06
C ALA A 522 -31.61 -6.33 -3.97
N GLY A 523 -31.26 -7.34 -4.76
CA GLY A 523 -32.21 -8.06 -5.59
C GLY A 523 -33.30 -8.76 -4.78
N ARG A 524 -33.03 -9.13 -3.51
CA ARG A 524 -33.99 -9.81 -2.63
C ARG A 524 -34.17 -9.11 -1.29
N HIS A 525 -33.22 -9.25 -0.37
CA HIS A 525 -33.37 -8.72 1.00
C HIS A 525 -32.22 -7.80 1.40
N ILE A 526 -32.57 -6.73 2.13
CA ILE A 526 -31.64 -5.99 2.97
C ILE A 526 -31.99 -6.31 4.42
N SER A 527 -31.05 -6.88 5.17
CA SER A 527 -31.26 -7.21 6.59
C SER A 527 -30.18 -6.62 7.48
N PHE A 528 -30.59 -5.96 8.56
CA PHE A 528 -29.74 -5.46 9.63
C PHE A 528 -30.13 -6.17 10.92
N ASN A 529 -29.52 -7.31 11.23
CA ASN A 529 -29.89 -8.09 12.43
C ASN A 529 -29.28 -7.44 13.69
N THR A 530 -28.08 -7.86 14.10
CA THR A 530 -27.50 -7.48 15.40
C THR A 530 -26.33 -6.50 15.33
N GLY A 531 -25.94 -6.04 14.13
CA GLY A 531 -24.79 -5.13 13.97
C GLY A 531 -24.69 -4.37 12.63
N GLY A 532 -25.73 -4.40 11.80
CA GLY A 532 -25.81 -3.64 10.55
C GLY A 532 -26.57 -2.31 10.71
N GLY A 533 -26.45 -1.43 9.72
CA GLY A 533 -27.16 -0.14 9.68
C GLY A 533 -26.65 0.77 8.57
N VAL A 534 -27.39 1.81 8.22
CA VAL A 534 -26.96 2.81 7.22
C VAL A 534 -27.12 4.20 7.82
N GLY A 535 -26.06 5.01 7.75
CA GLY A 535 -26.06 6.37 8.27
C GLY A 535 -25.34 7.36 7.36
N ALA A 536 -25.94 8.52 7.17
CA ALA A 536 -25.28 9.71 6.63
C ALA A 536 -24.94 10.63 7.81
N VAL A 537 -23.65 10.90 8.02
CA VAL A 537 -23.14 11.43 9.30
C VAL A 537 -22.56 12.85 9.18
N GLY A 538 -22.70 13.50 8.03
CA GLY A 538 -22.26 14.88 7.81
C GLY A 538 -20.76 15.06 8.01
N ASP A 539 -20.35 16.04 8.81
CA ASP A 539 -18.94 16.32 9.13
C ASP A 539 -18.38 15.48 10.29
N THR A 540 -19.20 14.63 10.91
CA THR A 540 -18.78 13.70 11.97
C THR A 540 -18.57 12.30 11.41
N PRO A 541 -17.33 11.85 11.13
CA PRO A 541 -17.09 10.42 10.95
C PRO A 541 -17.52 9.71 12.25
N ASP A 542 -18.10 8.51 12.16
CA ASP A 542 -18.65 7.87 13.35
C ASP A 542 -17.63 7.72 14.50
N GLY A 543 -18.15 7.77 15.74
CA GLY A 543 -17.72 7.11 17.00
C GLY A 543 -16.25 7.14 17.46
N ALA A 544 -15.30 6.93 16.58
CA ALA A 544 -13.86 6.90 16.84
C ALA A 544 -13.08 7.91 16.00
N GLY A 545 -13.67 8.51 14.96
CA GLY A 545 -13.03 9.51 14.11
C GLY A 545 -13.58 10.91 14.42
N GLY A 546 -12.85 11.78 15.10
CA GLY A 546 -13.32 13.15 15.37
C GLY A 546 -13.72 13.91 14.10
N THR A 547 -14.53 14.96 14.27
CA THR A 547 -15.09 15.79 13.20
C THR A 547 -14.05 16.17 12.13
N HIS A 548 -14.38 15.91 10.86
CA HIS A 548 -13.59 16.38 9.73
C HIS A 548 -14.00 17.84 9.43
N LEU A 549 -13.20 18.79 9.87
CA LEU A 549 -13.54 20.22 9.85
C LEU A 549 -13.61 20.81 8.44
N ALA A 550 -12.99 20.16 7.45
CA ALA A 550 -13.11 20.54 6.04
C ALA A 550 -14.41 20.07 5.36
N LEU A 551 -15.18 19.14 5.96
CA LEU A 551 -16.47 18.72 5.41
C LEU A 551 -17.57 19.75 5.78
N PRO A 552 -18.58 19.96 4.93
CA PRO A 552 -19.71 20.84 5.25
C PRO A 552 -20.49 20.34 6.48
N ARG A 553 -20.78 21.23 7.44
CA ARG A 553 -21.49 20.90 8.69
C ARG A 553 -23.01 20.78 8.55
N ASP A 554 -23.55 21.38 7.51
CA ASP A 554 -24.99 21.56 7.26
C ASP A 554 -25.53 20.57 6.22
N ARG A 555 -24.70 19.63 5.75
CA ARG A 555 -25.06 18.69 4.68
C ARG A 555 -24.65 17.28 5.03
N ALA A 556 -25.58 16.35 4.85
CA ALA A 556 -25.34 14.92 4.90
C ALA A 556 -25.84 14.28 3.61
N ALA A 557 -25.32 13.10 3.27
CA ALA A 557 -25.78 12.36 2.11
C ALA A 557 -27.26 11.97 2.22
N SER A 558 -27.96 11.98 1.09
CA SER A 558 -29.26 11.33 0.93
C SER A 558 -29.10 9.81 0.99
N LEU A 559 -30.10 9.10 1.54
CA LEU A 559 -30.06 7.64 1.68
C LEU A 559 -31.19 6.99 0.86
N HIS A 560 -30.83 6.12 -0.07
CA HIS A 560 -31.74 5.33 -0.88
C HIS A 560 -31.50 3.84 -0.64
N LEU A 561 -32.49 3.15 -0.05
CA LEU A 561 -32.44 1.71 0.21
C LEU A 561 -33.54 1.01 -0.57
N LEU A 562 -33.16 0.04 -1.39
CA LEU A 562 -34.07 -0.72 -2.25
C LEU A 562 -33.83 -2.22 -2.07
N ALA A 563 -34.89 -2.96 -1.82
CA ALA A 563 -34.86 -4.41 -1.71
C ALA A 563 -35.92 -5.02 -2.62
N GLY A 564 -35.65 -6.19 -3.20
CA GLY A 564 -36.55 -6.83 -4.15
C GLY A 564 -36.44 -6.28 -5.58
N ALA A 565 -35.32 -5.61 -5.91
CA ALA A 565 -35.11 -4.92 -7.18
C ALA A 565 -34.38 -5.79 -8.23
N SER A 566 -34.44 -7.12 -8.16
CA SER A 566 -33.62 -8.01 -9.02
C SER A 566 -33.86 -7.86 -10.52
N GLU A 567 -34.99 -7.30 -10.95
CA GLU A 567 -35.33 -7.02 -12.34
C GLU A 567 -35.11 -5.55 -12.74
N GLY A 568 -34.47 -4.76 -11.86
CA GLY A 568 -34.41 -3.31 -11.94
C GLY A 568 -35.63 -2.67 -11.25
N VAL A 569 -35.47 -1.40 -10.89
CA VAL A 569 -36.57 -0.60 -10.33
C VAL A 569 -37.44 -0.11 -11.48
N ASP A 570 -38.70 -0.53 -11.51
CA ASP A 570 -39.68 -0.03 -12.48
C ASP A 570 -40.13 1.39 -12.11
N TYR A 571 -39.27 2.37 -12.35
CA TYR A 571 -39.56 3.78 -12.11
C TYR A 571 -40.74 4.27 -12.95
N GLU A 572 -40.92 3.71 -14.15
CA GLU A 572 -42.01 4.08 -15.05
C GLU A 572 -43.35 3.57 -14.50
N GLY A 573 -43.42 2.29 -14.09
CA GLY A 573 -44.57 1.73 -13.41
C GLY A 573 -44.85 2.41 -12.07
N PHE A 574 -43.81 2.74 -11.29
CA PHE A 574 -43.98 3.52 -10.05
C PHE A 574 -44.59 4.91 -10.34
N ALA A 575 -44.06 5.64 -11.32
CA ALA A 575 -44.58 6.94 -11.69
C ALA A 575 -46.02 6.84 -12.25
N GLN A 576 -46.28 5.85 -13.10
CA GLN A 576 -47.63 5.59 -13.63
C GLN A 576 -48.61 5.24 -12.51
N VAL A 577 -48.23 4.45 -11.51
CA VAL A 577 -49.16 4.05 -10.44
C VAL A 577 -49.34 5.15 -9.39
N TYR A 578 -48.26 5.80 -8.95
CA TYR A 578 -48.28 6.67 -7.77
C TYR A 578 -48.19 8.18 -8.07
N LEU A 579 -47.77 8.56 -9.28
CA LEU A 579 -47.57 9.96 -9.68
C LEU A 579 -48.49 10.42 -10.83
N ASP A 580 -49.11 9.51 -11.59
CA ASP A 580 -50.11 9.82 -12.63
C ASP A 580 -51.47 10.21 -12.00
N PRO A 581 -52.08 11.37 -12.36
CA PRO A 581 -53.36 11.77 -11.79
C PRO A 581 -54.50 10.82 -12.16
N ASP A 582 -54.41 10.18 -13.31
CA ASP A 582 -55.48 9.37 -13.89
C ASP A 582 -55.53 7.97 -13.25
N ASN A 583 -54.40 7.50 -12.70
CA ASN A 583 -54.30 6.24 -11.96
C ASN A 583 -54.49 6.40 -10.43
N ALA A 584 -54.56 7.64 -9.93
CA ALA A 584 -54.68 7.95 -8.50
C ALA A 584 -56.00 7.50 -7.86
N ALA A 585 -57.05 7.20 -8.64
CA ALA A 585 -58.39 6.90 -8.15
C ALA A 585 -58.52 5.57 -7.37
N GLY A 586 -57.51 4.70 -7.43
CA GLY A 586 -57.51 3.39 -6.77
C GLY A 586 -56.41 3.17 -5.72
N VAL A 587 -55.55 4.17 -5.48
CA VAL A 587 -54.35 4.01 -4.64
C VAL A 587 -54.54 4.74 -3.32
N VAL A 588 -54.30 4.05 -2.20
CA VAL A 588 -54.59 4.54 -0.84
C VAL A 588 -53.82 5.83 -0.47
N ARG A 589 -52.68 6.08 -1.14
CA ARG A 589 -51.89 7.30 -0.98
C ARG A 589 -51.10 7.59 -2.25
N THR A 590 -51.14 8.84 -2.71
CA THR A 590 -50.26 9.37 -3.76
C THR A 590 -49.15 10.19 -3.11
N TYR A 591 -47.90 10.10 -3.59
CA TYR A 591 -46.75 10.86 -3.06
C TYR A 591 -46.58 12.24 -3.71
N ARG A 592 -47.63 12.75 -4.36
CA ARG A 592 -47.62 14.02 -5.10
C ARG A 592 -47.34 15.24 -4.21
N PRO A 593 -47.95 15.39 -3.02
CA PRO A 593 -47.64 16.51 -2.14
C PRO A 593 -46.16 16.55 -1.71
N GLU A 594 -45.60 15.38 -1.41
CA GLU A 594 -44.20 15.22 -1.02
C GLU A 594 -43.25 15.49 -2.19
N LEU A 595 -43.58 15.02 -3.40
CA LEU A 595 -42.81 15.32 -4.61
C LEU A 595 -42.87 16.82 -4.96
N ALA A 596 -44.04 17.45 -4.83
CA ALA A 596 -44.21 18.88 -5.07
C ALA A 596 -43.43 19.72 -4.04
N ALA A 597 -43.36 19.28 -2.78
CA ALA A 597 -42.53 19.90 -1.76
C ALA A 597 -41.04 19.73 -2.06
N PHE A 598 -40.60 18.53 -2.48
CA PHE A 598 -39.21 18.27 -2.88
C PHE A 598 -38.77 19.09 -4.10
N MET A 599 -39.63 19.27 -5.10
CA MET A 599 -39.32 20.10 -6.27
C MET A 599 -39.37 21.62 -6.01
N ALA A 600 -39.87 22.03 -4.84
CA ALA A 600 -39.95 23.43 -4.44
C ALA A 600 -38.78 23.88 -3.53
N GLU A 601 -37.98 22.92 -3.03
CA GLU A 601 -36.67 23.12 -2.39
C GLU A 601 -35.54 23.08 -3.41
#